data_AF-A0A2M8KI86-F1
#
_entry.id   AF-A0A2M8KI86-F1
#
_cell.length_a   1.000
_cell.length_b   1.000
_cell.length_c   1.000
_cell.angle_alpha   90.00
_cell.angle_beta   90.00
_cell.angle_gamma   90.00
#
_symmetry.space_group_name_H-M   'P 1'
#
loop_
_entity.id
_entity.type
_entity.pdbx_description
1 polymer ?
#
loop_
_entity_poly.entity_id
_entity_poly.type
_entity_poly.pdbx_seq_one_letter_code
_entity_poly.pdbx_strand_id
1 'polypeptide(L)' 'MPQFTHLHVHSHYSLLDGLAKIDQLIARARELRMDSLALTDHGN' A
#
# COMPACT_ATOMS: atom_id res chain seq x y z
N MET A 1 -1.26 17.39 12.91
CA MET A 1 -1.23 15.90 12.90
C MET A 1 0.13 15.47 12.40
N PRO A 2 0.78 14.47 13.00
CA PRO A 2 2.05 13.97 12.50
C PRO A 2 1.88 13.41 11.07
N GLN A 3 2.88 13.66 10.22
CA GLN A 3 2.92 13.09 8.88
C GLN A 3 3.13 11.58 9.02
N PHE A 4 2.27 10.78 8.39
CA PHE A 4 2.26 9.32 8.54
C PHE A 4 2.32 8.67 7.15
N THR A 5 3.02 7.54 7.06
CA THR A 5 3.21 6.78 5.84
C THR A 5 3.27 5.30 6.18
N HIS A 6 2.56 4.48 5.40
CA HIS A 6 2.65 3.03 5.53
C HIS A 6 3.91 2.51 4.84
N LEU A 7 4.74 1.80 5.59
CA LEU A 7 5.99 1.21 5.12
C LEU A 7 5.92 -0.32 4.95
N HIS A 8 4.78 -0.93 5.24
CA HIS A 8 4.54 -2.37 5.12
C HIS A 8 3.12 -2.60 4.62
N VAL A 9 2.96 -2.88 3.33
CA VAL A 9 1.66 -3.08 2.67
C VAL A 9 1.82 -4.14 1.59
N HIS A 10 0.81 -5.01 1.49
CA HIS A 10 0.76 -6.10 0.53
C HIS A 10 -0.27 -5.76 -0.55
N SER A 11 0.15 -5.88 -1.80
CA SER A 11 -0.72 -5.79 -2.96
C SER A 11 -1.24 -7.18 -3.34
N HIS A 12 -2.13 -7.24 -4.32
CA HIS A 12 -2.59 -8.49 -4.95
C HIS A 12 -1.47 -9.39 -5.53
N TYR A 13 -0.21 -8.94 -5.59
CA TYR A 13 0.92 -9.80 -5.94
C TYR A 13 1.35 -10.72 -4.77
N SER A 14 0.97 -10.40 -3.54
CA SER A 14 1.06 -11.32 -2.40
C SER A 14 -0.08 -12.34 -2.48
N LEU A 15 0.16 -13.45 -3.18
CA LEU A 15 -0.89 -14.38 -3.62
C LEU A 15 -1.74 -15.00 -2.50
N LEU A 16 -1.22 -15.05 -1.26
CA LEU A 16 -1.89 -15.71 -0.14
C LEU A 16 -2.77 -14.77 0.70
N ASP A 17 -2.41 -13.49 0.80
CA ASP A 17 -3.01 -12.53 1.74
C ASP A 17 -3.18 -11.11 1.16
N GLY A 18 -2.61 -10.84 -0.01
CA GLY A 18 -2.75 -9.60 -0.74
C GLY A 18 -4.05 -9.53 -1.54
N LEU A 19 -4.92 -8.58 -1.22
CA LEU A 19 -6.22 -8.43 -1.88
C LEU A 19 -6.29 -7.20 -2.80
N ALA A 20 -5.64 -6.11 -2.42
CA ALA A 20 -5.82 -4.80 -3.07
C ALA A 20 -4.95 -4.66 -4.32
N LYS A 21 -5.53 -4.15 -5.42
CA LYS A 21 -4.76 -3.78 -6.61
C LYS A 21 -3.92 -2.52 -6.36
N ILE A 22 -2.79 -2.40 -7.04
CA ILE A 22 -1.86 -1.26 -6.87
C ILE A 22 -2.57 0.09 -7.09
N ASP A 23 -3.38 0.22 -8.14
CA ASP A 23 -4.10 1.48 -8.42
C ASP A 23 -5.05 1.89 -7.29
N GLN A 24 -5.68 0.92 -6.63
CA GLN A 24 -6.58 1.16 -5.49
C GLN A 24 -5.79 1.60 -4.25
N LEU A 25 -4.63 0.99 -4.02
CA LEU A 25 -3.72 1.36 -2.92
C LEU A 25 -3.21 2.79 -3.10
N ILE A 26 -2.81 3.17 -4.31
CA ILE A 26 -2.37 4.52 -4.65
C ILE A 26 -3.51 5.53 -4.46
N ALA A 27 -4.71 5.23 -4.98
CA ALA A 27 -5.88 6.07 -4.81
C ALA A 27 -6.18 6.31 -3.32
N ARG A 28 -6.12 5.25 -2.51
CA ARG A 28 -6.37 5.33 -1.06
C ARG A 28 -5.30 6.14 -0.32
N ALA A 29 -4.03 5.96 -0.65
CA ALA A 29 -2.94 6.76 -0.06
C ALA A 29 -3.13 8.26 -0.35
N ARG A 30 -3.54 8.59 -1.58
CA ARG A 30 -3.84 9.97 -2.00
C ARG A 30 -5.04 10.56 -1.25
N GLU A 31 -6.13 9.81 -1.10
CA GLU A 31 -7.31 10.22 -0.31
C GLU A 31 -6.94 10.56 1.13
N LEU A 32 -6.03 9.77 1.71
CA LEU A 32 -5.53 9.94 3.08
C LEU A 32 -4.44 11.01 3.21
N ARG A 33 -4.07 11.69 2.11
CA ARG A 33 -3.01 12.71 2.04
C ARG A 33 -1.65 12.19 2.54
N MET A 34 -1.35 10.92 2.23
CA MET A 34 -0.02 10.36 2.43
C MET A 34 0.87 10.75 1.25
N ASP A 35 2.09 11.21 1.53
CA ASP A 35 3.04 11.61 0.48
C ASP A 35 3.68 10.40 -0.22
N SER A 36 3.72 9.25 0.45
CA SER A 36 4.31 8.02 -0.07
C SER A 36 3.61 6.78 0.51
N LEU A 37 3.90 5.63 -0.12
CA LEU A 37 3.41 4.31 0.26
C LEU A 37 4.47 3.28 -0.14
N ALA A 38 4.87 2.39 0.76
CA ALA A 38 5.73 1.26 0.42
C ALA A 38 4.92 0.00 0.15
N LEU A 39 5.29 -0.75 -0.89
CA LEU A 39 4.82 -2.12 -1.12
C LEU A 39 5.92 -3.08 -0.65
N THR A 40 5.51 -4.10 0.10
CA THR A 40 6.38 -5.12 0.70
C THR A 40 5.74 -6.48 0.50
N ASP A 41 5.53 -6.84 -0.77
CA ASP A 41 4.89 -8.09 -1.15
C ASP A 41 5.71 -9.32 -0.73
N HIS A 42 5.04 -10.45 -0.47
CA HIS A 42 5.72 -11.69 -0.14
C HIS A 42 6.44 -12.28 -1.35
N GLY A 43 7.77 -12.36 -1.26
CA GLY A 43 8.58 -13.18 -2.17
C GLY A 43 8.63 -12.70 -3.63
N ASN A 44 8.40 -11.42 -3.90
CA ASN A 44 8.51 -10.77 -5.22
C ASN A 44 9.37 -9.50 -5.16
#